data_AF-A0A7V1LET2-F1
#
_entry.id   AF-A0A7V1LET2-F1
#
_cell.length_a   1.000
_cell.length_b   1.000
_cell.length_c   1.000
_cell.angle_alpha   90.00
_cell.angle_beta   90.00
_cell.angle_gamma   90.00
#
_symmetry.space_group_name_H-M   'P 1'
#
loop_
_entity.id
_entity.type
_entity.pdbx_description
1 polymer ?
#
loop_
_entity_poly.entity_id
_entity_poly.type
_entity_poly.pdbx_seq_one_letter_code
_entity_poly.pdbx_strand_id
1 'polypeptide(L)'
;MRNRLKKISFGRSITLFSILLIIIINFILLFFPLTNVFGFEFSFVNAILITLLSGFISISYFKKFSINSEIDNKSFKTLTQIGIILLLLPLVISLTHSLLGSSCSLKDGFLFYLVLTIPSYIIGLTLGLIAFSISKKLPVLVYLILFFLILLIPLIEFYLNPQIYFFNPIFGLFPGTIYDEGLSVSLKLVLYRSVNLIFFLTVFLLLFKFHFRNRDNFKKNIVIASSLILALIFISISPFLGFSTTKSSLEKHLNKRVVTEHFIIHYPGEIEESEIKIITLYHEYYYSRLSKYFNVKVNKKIESFIFNNNNEKGRLFGSANADVAKPWLYQIYTTKDSYNKTLEHEIAHIISASFGTGIFKVADGLNPSLIEGTAVAGSPYYDGHPIDYMASLALENGYKINISNLFNGVSFFGQTSSLSYIYAGSFSKYLIDNYGISKFKLFYKDT
;
A
#
# COMPACT_ATOMS: atom_id res chain seq x y z
N MET A 1 14.55 47.39 0.21
CA MET A 1 14.91 46.71 -1.06
C MET A 1 15.62 45.36 -0.88
N ARG A 2 16.64 45.24 -0.02
CA ARG A 2 17.46 44.01 0.17
C ARG A 2 16.67 42.73 0.52
N ASN A 3 15.62 42.84 1.34
CA ASN A 3 14.73 41.71 1.68
C ASN A 3 13.75 41.30 0.56
N ARG A 4 13.44 42.20 -0.39
CA ARG A 4 12.59 41.88 -1.55
C ARG A 4 13.38 41.12 -2.62
N LEU A 5 14.62 41.52 -2.89
CA LEU A 5 15.51 40.84 -3.86
C LEU A 5 15.87 39.40 -3.42
N LYS A 6 16.16 39.18 -2.12
CA LYS A 6 16.41 37.82 -1.58
C LYS A 6 15.23 36.87 -1.79
N LYS A 7 13.99 37.35 -1.60
CA LYS A 7 12.77 36.53 -1.78
C LYS A 7 12.45 36.23 -3.26
N ILE A 8 12.80 37.13 -4.18
CA ILE A 8 12.62 36.93 -5.63
C ILE A 8 13.61 35.87 -6.18
N SER A 9 14.84 35.85 -5.66
CA SER A 9 15.85 34.82 -5.99
C SER A 9 15.45 33.44 -5.46
N PHE A 10 14.88 33.38 -4.25
CA PHE A 10 14.52 32.13 -3.57
C PHE A 10 13.48 31.27 -4.33
N GLY A 11 12.48 31.90 -4.97
CA GLY A 11 11.48 31.17 -5.76
C GLY A 11 12.04 30.49 -7.00
N ARG A 12 12.94 31.18 -7.73
CA ARG A 12 13.64 30.59 -8.88
C ARG A 12 14.60 29.48 -8.44
N SER A 13 15.27 29.65 -7.29
CA SER A 13 16.17 28.64 -6.73
C SER A 13 15.44 27.34 -6.36
N ILE A 14 14.27 27.41 -5.71
CA ILE A 14 13.47 26.21 -5.40
C ILE A 14 13.00 25.50 -6.68
N THR A 15 12.55 26.25 -7.69
CA THR A 15 12.12 25.64 -8.96
C THR A 15 13.29 24.93 -9.65
N LEU A 16 14.46 25.57 -9.74
CA LEU A 16 15.66 24.96 -10.33
C LEU A 16 16.10 23.71 -9.55
N PHE A 17 16.11 23.79 -8.23
CA PHE A 17 16.42 22.64 -7.37
C PHE A 17 15.43 21.49 -7.58
N SER A 18 14.13 21.79 -7.67
CA SER A 18 13.09 20.78 -7.89
C SER A 18 13.21 20.12 -9.26
N ILE A 19 13.53 20.89 -10.30
CA ILE A 19 13.79 20.38 -11.65
C ILE A 19 15.01 19.45 -11.63
N LEU A 20 16.12 19.90 -11.02
CA LEU A 20 17.33 19.10 -10.89
C LEU A 20 17.07 17.80 -10.13
N LEU A 21 16.31 17.87 -9.02
CA LEU A 21 15.97 16.69 -8.23
C LEU A 21 15.11 15.70 -9.03
N ILE A 22 14.11 16.18 -9.79
CA ILE A 22 13.32 15.31 -10.67
C ILE A 22 14.19 14.62 -11.70
N ILE A 23 15.14 15.33 -12.31
CA ILE A 23 16.06 14.75 -13.28
C ILE A 23 16.92 13.66 -12.62
N ILE A 24 17.57 13.99 -11.50
CA ILE A 24 18.44 13.05 -10.77
C ILE A 24 17.67 11.80 -10.35
N ILE A 25 16.51 11.96 -9.70
CA ILE A 25 15.72 10.81 -9.24
C ILE A 25 15.26 9.97 -10.43
N ASN A 26 14.76 10.58 -11.51
CA ASN A 26 14.31 9.80 -12.67
C ASN A 26 15.45 9.07 -13.40
N PHE A 27 16.67 9.62 -13.41
CA PHE A 27 17.84 8.86 -13.87
C PHE A 27 18.17 7.69 -12.95
N ILE A 28 18.09 7.88 -11.64
CA ILE A 28 18.29 6.80 -10.66
C ILE A 28 17.26 5.68 -10.85
N LEU A 29 15.98 6.02 -11.10
CA LEU A 29 14.91 5.04 -11.32
C LEU A 29 15.15 4.12 -12.52
N LEU A 30 15.97 4.53 -13.50
CA LEU A 30 16.34 3.68 -14.65
C LEU A 30 17.22 2.49 -14.26
N PHE A 31 17.85 2.51 -13.08
CA PHE A 31 18.71 1.44 -12.58
C PHE A 31 17.99 0.44 -11.67
N PHE A 32 16.74 0.71 -11.31
CA PHE A 32 15.95 -0.16 -10.44
C PHE A 32 14.95 -0.99 -11.25
N PRO A 33 14.78 -2.29 -10.91
CA PRO A 33 13.73 -3.12 -11.51
C PRO A 33 12.34 -2.48 -11.36
N LEU A 34 11.45 -2.75 -12.32
CA LEU A 34 10.08 -2.23 -12.42
C LEU A 34 9.98 -0.72 -12.72
N THR A 35 10.81 0.12 -12.12
CA THR A 35 10.81 1.57 -12.38
C THR A 35 11.63 1.97 -13.61
N ASN A 36 12.47 1.07 -14.13
CA ASN A 36 13.23 1.27 -15.35
C ASN A 36 12.37 1.23 -16.63
N VAL A 37 11.15 0.70 -16.54
CA VAL A 37 10.19 0.67 -17.65
C VAL A 37 9.13 1.75 -17.45
N PHE A 38 8.67 2.35 -18.56
CA PHE A 38 7.53 3.27 -18.54
C PHE A 38 6.22 2.53 -18.19
N GLY A 39 5.92 2.40 -16.90
CA GLY A 39 4.80 1.62 -16.37
C GLY A 39 4.17 2.18 -15.10
N PHE A 40 3.53 1.30 -14.33
CA PHE A 40 2.80 1.63 -13.11
C PHE A 40 3.73 2.19 -12.03
N GLU A 41 4.81 1.48 -11.70
CA GLU A 41 5.75 1.80 -10.61
C GLU A 41 6.45 3.13 -10.88
N PHE A 42 6.89 3.34 -12.12
CA PHE A 42 7.45 4.62 -12.56
C PHE A 42 6.47 5.78 -12.34
N SER A 43 5.21 5.60 -12.73
CA SER A 43 4.16 6.60 -12.56
C SER A 43 3.80 6.82 -11.09
N PHE A 44 3.77 5.75 -10.28
CA PHE A 44 3.51 5.78 -8.85
C PHE A 44 4.56 6.62 -8.10
N VAL A 45 5.84 6.34 -8.33
CA VAL A 45 6.95 7.07 -7.69
C VAL A 45 6.92 8.54 -8.10
N ASN A 46 6.71 8.83 -9.39
CA ASN A 46 6.64 10.21 -9.87
C ASN A 46 5.40 10.95 -9.34
N ALA A 47 4.27 10.29 -9.10
CA ALA A 47 3.11 10.92 -8.46
C ALA A 47 3.44 11.43 -7.04
N ILE A 48 4.18 10.64 -6.25
CA ILE A 48 4.63 11.07 -4.91
C ILE A 48 5.60 12.25 -5.03
N LEU A 49 6.61 12.13 -5.89
CA LEU A 49 7.65 13.13 -6.07
C LEU A 49 7.08 14.47 -6.57
N ILE A 50 6.22 14.44 -7.58
CA ILE A 50 5.61 15.64 -8.17
C ILE A 50 4.64 16.31 -7.21
N THR A 51 3.86 15.54 -6.44
CA THR A 51 3.04 16.11 -5.36
C THR A 51 3.93 16.88 -4.39
N LEU A 52 5.00 16.23 -3.90
CA LEU A 52 5.93 16.82 -2.93
C LEU A 52 6.52 18.15 -3.44
N LEU A 53 7.10 18.14 -4.64
CA LEU A 53 7.81 19.28 -5.22
C LEU A 53 6.89 20.41 -5.65
N SER A 54 5.74 20.09 -6.24
CA SER A 54 4.76 21.12 -6.64
C SER A 54 4.21 21.88 -5.43
N GLY A 55 4.06 21.22 -4.28
CA GLY A 55 3.72 21.89 -3.02
C GLY A 55 4.78 22.90 -2.57
N PHE A 56 6.06 22.53 -2.56
CA PHE A 56 7.15 23.45 -2.21
C PHE A 56 7.25 24.65 -3.16
N ILE A 57 7.16 24.38 -4.48
CA ILE A 57 7.17 25.42 -5.52
C ILE A 57 5.98 26.36 -5.28
N SER A 58 4.77 25.82 -5.11
CA SER A 58 3.56 26.62 -4.94
C SER A 58 3.68 27.58 -3.75
N ILE A 59 4.13 27.10 -2.58
CA ILE A 59 4.35 27.92 -1.38
C ILE A 59 5.32 29.07 -1.66
N SER A 60 6.40 28.79 -2.38
CA SER A 60 7.40 29.81 -2.71
C SER A 60 6.83 30.92 -3.61
N TYR A 61 6.02 30.54 -4.60
CA TYR A 61 5.35 31.49 -5.49
C TYR A 61 4.20 32.23 -4.79
N PHE A 62 3.43 31.57 -3.92
CA PHE A 62 2.37 32.21 -3.13
C PHE A 62 2.91 33.23 -2.13
N LYS A 63 4.08 32.97 -1.51
CA LYS A 63 4.80 33.98 -0.72
C LYS A 63 5.15 35.21 -1.54
N LYS A 64 5.55 35.03 -2.81
CA LYS A 64 5.87 36.13 -3.73
C LYS A 64 4.60 36.90 -4.13
N PHE A 65 3.52 36.20 -4.45
CA PHE A 65 2.23 36.81 -4.80
C PHE A 65 1.62 37.61 -3.63
N SER A 66 1.79 37.16 -2.39
CA SER A 66 1.33 37.95 -1.23
C SER A 66 2.08 39.27 -1.05
N ILE A 67 3.28 39.44 -1.64
CA ILE A 67 4.10 40.65 -1.52
C ILE A 67 3.79 41.64 -2.64
N ASN A 68 3.54 41.14 -3.85
CA ASN A 68 3.14 41.97 -4.98
C ASN A 68 1.62 42.13 -4.94
N SER A 69 1.13 43.34 -4.66
CA SER A 69 -0.29 43.61 -4.45
C SER A 69 -1.22 43.25 -5.61
N GLU A 70 -0.66 43.02 -6.80
CA GLU A 70 -1.38 42.58 -7.99
C GLU A 70 -0.99 41.17 -8.39
N ILE A 71 -2.01 40.32 -8.50
CA ILE A 71 -1.90 38.96 -9.01
C ILE A 71 -2.41 38.97 -10.43
N ASP A 72 -1.46 39.05 -11.35
CA ASP A 72 -1.70 39.03 -12.78
C ASP A 72 -1.78 37.58 -13.31
N ASN A 73 -2.45 37.39 -14.44
CA ASN A 73 -2.51 36.16 -15.25
C ASN A 73 -1.12 35.55 -15.50
N LYS A 74 -0.07 36.40 -15.54
CA LYS A 74 1.34 35.97 -15.62
C LYS A 74 1.77 35.03 -14.50
N SER A 75 1.20 35.17 -13.31
CA SER A 75 1.47 34.31 -12.14
C SER A 75 0.96 32.88 -12.35
N PHE A 76 -0.27 32.75 -12.86
CA PHE A 76 -0.85 31.46 -13.24
C PHE A 76 -0.08 30.82 -14.38
N LYS A 77 0.20 31.59 -15.44
CA LYS A 77 0.98 31.11 -16.58
C LYS A 77 2.33 30.52 -16.15
N THR A 78 2.99 31.16 -15.17
CA THR A 78 4.27 30.66 -14.65
C THR A 78 4.12 29.33 -13.91
N LEU A 79 3.11 29.18 -13.05
CA LEU A 79 2.86 27.90 -12.38
C LEU A 79 2.52 26.81 -13.41
N THR A 80 1.62 27.09 -14.36
CA THR A 80 1.29 26.15 -15.44
C THR A 80 2.51 25.71 -16.25
N GLN A 81 3.39 26.65 -16.63
CA GLN A 81 4.64 26.33 -17.34
C GLN A 81 5.57 25.44 -16.53
N ILE A 82 5.70 25.71 -15.22
CA ILE A 82 6.49 24.86 -14.32
C ILE A 82 5.86 23.46 -14.23
N GLY A 83 4.55 23.36 -14.10
CA GLY A 83 3.84 22.07 -14.07
C GLY A 83 4.09 21.25 -15.32
N ILE A 84 4.00 21.87 -16.51
CA ILE A 84 4.34 21.23 -17.78
C ILE A 84 5.77 20.69 -17.75
N ILE A 85 6.74 21.48 -17.28
CA ILE A 85 8.15 21.03 -17.20
C ILE A 85 8.30 19.86 -16.22
N LEU A 86 7.72 19.92 -15.03
CA LEU A 86 7.82 18.86 -14.02
C LEU A 86 7.19 17.55 -14.48
N LEU A 87 6.14 17.60 -15.31
CA LEU A 87 5.47 16.44 -15.88
C LEU A 87 6.16 15.93 -17.15
N LEU A 88 6.68 16.81 -18.01
CA LEU A 88 7.33 16.37 -19.25
C LEU A 88 8.72 15.77 -19.00
N LEU A 89 9.48 16.27 -18.02
CA LEU A 89 10.85 15.79 -17.78
C LEU A 89 10.91 14.29 -17.42
N PRO A 90 10.17 13.78 -16.41
CA PRO A 90 10.12 12.34 -16.13
C PRO A 90 9.68 11.53 -17.35
N LEU A 91 8.65 11.99 -18.05
CA LEU A 91 8.09 11.32 -19.20
C LEU A 91 9.13 11.15 -20.32
N VAL A 92 9.86 12.21 -20.67
CA VAL A 92 10.92 12.15 -21.68
C VAL A 92 12.05 11.22 -21.26
N ILE A 93 12.51 11.29 -20.00
CA ILE A 93 13.58 10.42 -19.49
C ILE A 93 13.18 8.94 -19.61
N SER A 94 11.99 8.57 -19.14
CA SER A 94 11.54 7.18 -19.18
C SER A 94 11.21 6.68 -20.59
N LEU A 95 10.61 7.52 -21.45
CA LEU A 95 10.32 7.16 -22.83
C LEU A 95 11.59 6.95 -23.65
N THR A 96 12.59 7.83 -23.51
CA THR A 96 13.87 7.66 -24.23
C THR A 96 14.55 6.34 -23.86
N HIS A 97 14.57 5.99 -22.57
CA HIS A 97 15.10 4.71 -22.13
C HIS A 97 14.27 3.52 -22.62
N SER A 98 12.94 3.60 -22.51
CA SER A 98 12.03 2.53 -22.90
C SER A 98 12.07 2.24 -24.40
N LEU A 99 12.16 3.28 -25.24
CA LEU A 99 12.27 3.14 -26.70
C LEU A 99 13.61 2.54 -27.17
N LEU A 100 14.67 2.72 -26.38
CA LEU A 100 15.98 2.14 -26.65
C LEU A 100 16.12 0.70 -26.11
N GLY A 101 15.23 0.30 -25.20
CA GLY A 101 15.18 -1.05 -24.63
C GLY A 101 14.04 -1.90 -25.18
N SER A 102 13.89 -3.10 -24.64
CA SER A 102 12.74 -3.97 -24.89
C SER A 102 11.59 -3.59 -23.95
N SER A 103 10.80 -2.58 -24.30
CA SER A 103 9.72 -2.11 -23.43
C SER A 103 8.39 -2.86 -23.64
N CYS A 104 7.70 -3.08 -22.52
CA CYS A 104 6.29 -3.46 -22.42
C CYS A 104 5.36 -2.46 -23.13
N SER A 105 4.05 -2.74 -23.13
CA SER A 105 2.97 -1.89 -23.66
C SER A 105 3.11 -0.42 -23.25
N LEU A 106 3.63 0.42 -24.16
CA LEU A 106 3.71 1.88 -23.96
C LEU A 106 2.34 2.50 -23.69
N LYS A 107 1.28 1.90 -24.24
CA LYS A 107 -0.11 2.30 -24.03
C LYS A 107 -0.46 2.29 -22.54
N ASP A 108 -0.12 1.23 -21.83
CA ASP A 108 -0.42 1.11 -20.40
C ASP A 108 0.41 2.10 -19.58
N GLY A 109 1.67 2.32 -19.94
CA GLY A 109 2.51 3.37 -19.37
C GLY A 109 1.87 4.76 -19.47
N PHE A 110 1.35 5.13 -20.64
CA PHE A 110 0.66 6.41 -20.83
C PHE A 110 -0.62 6.51 -19.99
N LEU A 111 -1.40 5.44 -19.91
CA LEU A 111 -2.62 5.41 -19.11
C LEU A 111 -2.30 5.59 -17.61
N PHE A 112 -1.31 4.87 -17.09
CA PHE A 112 -0.87 5.04 -15.70
C PHE A 112 -0.32 6.43 -15.44
N TYR A 113 0.49 6.98 -16.36
CA TYR A 113 1.05 8.32 -16.19
C TYR A 113 -0.05 9.40 -16.17
N LEU A 114 -1.04 9.27 -17.05
CA LEU A 114 -2.18 10.18 -17.12
C LEU A 114 -3.05 10.13 -15.87
N VAL A 115 -3.26 8.94 -15.32
CA VAL A 115 -4.19 8.73 -14.20
C VAL A 115 -3.49 8.91 -12.84
N LEU A 116 -2.20 8.63 -12.73
CA LEU A 116 -1.45 8.72 -11.46
C LEU A 116 -0.63 10.01 -11.38
N THR A 117 0.23 10.24 -12.36
CA THR A 117 1.25 11.30 -12.29
C THR A 117 0.71 12.68 -12.60
N ILE A 118 -0.11 12.84 -13.64
CA ILE A 118 -0.64 14.17 -14.01
C ILE A 118 -1.49 14.81 -12.89
N PRO A 119 -2.44 14.09 -12.24
CA PRO A 119 -3.25 14.68 -11.17
C PRO A 119 -2.43 15.13 -9.96
N SER A 120 -1.31 14.46 -9.70
CA SER A 120 -0.44 14.70 -8.55
C SER A 120 0.07 16.15 -8.49
N TYR A 121 0.28 16.80 -9.64
CA TYR A 121 0.70 18.19 -9.72
C TYR A 121 -0.35 19.15 -9.16
N ILE A 122 -1.62 18.98 -9.55
CA ILE A 122 -2.73 19.82 -9.07
C ILE A 122 -2.93 19.59 -7.56
N ILE A 123 -2.79 18.35 -7.10
CA ILE A 123 -2.92 17.99 -5.69
C ILE A 123 -1.85 18.69 -4.87
N GLY A 124 -0.58 18.59 -5.25
CA GLY A 124 0.52 19.26 -4.54
C GLY A 124 0.43 20.78 -4.57
N LEU A 125 0.08 21.38 -5.71
CA LEU A 125 -0.21 22.82 -5.81
C LEU A 125 -1.29 23.26 -4.81
N THR A 126 -2.37 22.48 -4.70
CA THR A 126 -3.51 22.79 -3.84
C THR A 126 -3.14 22.65 -2.37
N LEU A 127 -2.43 21.58 -2.00
CA LEU A 127 -1.95 21.37 -0.63
C LEU A 127 -1.01 22.49 -0.19
N GLY A 128 -0.13 22.96 -1.06
CA GLY A 128 0.72 24.12 -0.76
C GLY A 128 -0.07 25.42 -0.60
N LEU A 129 -1.16 25.61 -1.35
CA LEU A 129 -2.07 26.74 -1.18
C LEU A 129 -2.84 26.68 0.14
N ILE A 130 -3.35 25.50 0.52
CA ILE A 130 -4.01 25.26 1.81
C ILE A 130 -3.04 25.59 2.94
N ALA A 131 -1.83 25.02 2.90
CA ALA A 131 -0.82 25.22 3.93
C ALA A 131 -0.42 26.70 4.08
N PHE A 132 -0.25 27.41 2.96
CA PHE A 132 0.00 28.85 2.97
C PHE A 132 -1.18 29.68 3.49
N SER A 133 -2.40 29.22 3.23
CA SER A 133 -3.63 29.88 3.72
C SER A 133 -3.87 29.69 5.21
N ILE A 134 -3.45 28.55 5.77
CA ILE A 134 -3.46 28.27 7.21
C ILE A 134 -2.37 29.08 7.93
N SER A 135 -1.13 29.03 7.44
CA SER A 135 -0.01 29.72 8.08
C SER A 135 0.92 30.39 7.08
N LYS A 136 1.01 31.73 7.12
CA LYS A 136 1.99 32.49 6.33
C LYS A 136 3.41 32.38 6.89
N LYS A 137 3.55 32.09 8.19
CA LYS A 137 4.84 31.98 8.89
C LYS A 137 5.50 30.62 8.67
N LEU A 138 4.74 29.54 8.86
CA LEU A 138 5.23 28.15 8.80
C LEU A 138 4.52 27.31 7.71
N PRO A 139 4.34 27.81 6.47
CA PRO A 139 3.57 27.10 5.45
C PRO A 139 4.21 25.76 5.06
N VAL A 140 5.54 25.69 5.10
CA VAL A 140 6.26 24.45 4.77
C VAL A 140 5.98 23.36 5.81
N LEU A 141 5.98 23.70 7.10
CA LEU A 141 5.68 22.74 8.16
C LEU A 141 4.24 22.24 8.06
N VAL A 142 3.27 23.15 7.86
CA VAL A 142 1.86 22.77 7.68
C VAL A 142 1.70 21.87 6.44
N TYR A 143 2.38 22.19 5.35
CA TYR A 143 2.36 21.37 4.13
C TYR A 143 2.89 19.97 4.37
N LEU A 144 4.04 19.83 5.04
CA LEU A 144 4.61 18.53 5.37
C LEU A 144 3.67 17.72 6.27
N ILE A 145 3.06 18.35 7.27
CA ILE A 145 2.06 17.68 8.12
C ILE A 145 0.89 17.16 7.28
N LEU A 146 0.30 17.99 6.41
CA LEU A 146 -0.80 17.56 5.54
C LEU A 146 -0.37 16.43 4.58
N PHE A 147 0.81 16.55 3.99
CA PHE A 147 1.36 15.55 3.07
C PHE A 147 1.53 14.19 3.78
N PHE A 148 2.16 14.17 4.96
CA PHE A 148 2.33 12.94 5.72
C PHE A 148 1.01 12.39 6.27
N LEU A 149 0.08 13.23 6.73
CA LEU A 149 -1.25 12.77 7.16
C LEU A 149 -1.98 12.03 6.04
N ILE A 150 -1.92 12.54 4.80
CA ILE A 150 -2.54 11.86 3.66
C ILE A 150 -1.82 10.54 3.36
N LEU A 151 -0.48 10.49 3.43
CA LEU A 151 0.28 9.24 3.24
C LEU A 151 0.02 8.18 4.32
N LEU A 152 -0.40 8.59 5.53
CA LEU A 152 -0.68 7.67 6.64
C LEU A 152 -2.06 6.99 6.52
N ILE A 153 -2.99 7.51 5.71
CA ILE A 153 -4.34 6.94 5.55
C ILE A 153 -4.30 5.44 5.20
N PRO A 154 -3.54 4.98 4.17
CA PRO A 154 -3.39 3.56 3.86
C PRO A 154 -2.91 2.70 5.03
N LEU A 155 -2.01 3.21 5.89
CA LEU A 155 -1.49 2.44 7.02
C LEU A 155 -2.56 2.23 8.09
N ILE A 156 -3.39 3.24 8.31
CA ILE A 156 -4.54 3.16 9.23
C ILE A 156 -5.57 2.18 8.67
N GLU A 157 -5.89 2.27 7.37
CA GLU A 157 -6.78 1.34 6.71
C GLU A 157 -6.23 -0.09 6.73
N PHE A 158 -4.95 -0.31 6.46
CA PHE A 158 -4.32 -1.62 6.53
C PHE A 158 -4.42 -2.22 7.92
N TYR A 159 -4.22 -1.42 8.97
CA TYR A 159 -4.29 -1.94 10.33
C TYR A 159 -5.72 -2.28 10.76
N LEU A 160 -6.70 -1.44 10.41
CA LEU A 160 -8.08 -1.55 10.92
C LEU A 160 -9.03 -2.37 10.03
N ASN A 161 -8.81 -2.37 8.71
CA ASN A 161 -9.73 -2.96 7.74
C ASN A 161 -9.17 -4.25 7.12
N PRO A 162 -10.03 -5.10 6.54
CA PRO A 162 -9.61 -6.26 5.76
C PRO A 162 -8.62 -5.93 4.64
N GLN A 163 -8.93 -4.94 3.82
CA GLN A 163 -8.25 -4.68 2.55
C GLN A 163 -6.72 -4.60 2.67
N ILE A 164 -6.05 -4.95 1.58
CA ILE A 164 -4.62 -4.72 1.36
C ILE A 164 -4.33 -3.89 0.10
N TYR A 165 -5.35 -3.56 -0.68
CA TYR A 165 -5.29 -2.49 -1.69
C TYR A 165 -5.64 -1.15 -1.04
N PHE A 166 -5.08 -0.04 -1.55
CA PHE A 166 -5.33 1.29 -0.98
C PHE A 166 -5.45 2.36 -2.06
N PHE A 167 -6.46 3.22 -1.94
CA PHE A 167 -6.54 4.42 -2.73
C PHE A 167 -5.98 5.61 -1.94
N ASN A 168 -5.21 6.47 -2.60
CA ASN A 168 -4.61 7.64 -1.95
C ASN A 168 -4.53 8.83 -2.89
N PRO A 169 -4.86 10.05 -2.46
CA PRO A 169 -4.75 11.22 -3.33
C PRO A 169 -3.33 11.44 -3.89
N ILE A 170 -2.27 11.12 -3.14
CA ILE A 170 -0.88 11.38 -3.56
C ILE A 170 -0.48 10.42 -4.68
N PHE A 171 -0.53 9.11 -4.42
CA PHE A 171 -0.02 8.09 -5.36
C PHE A 171 -1.10 7.36 -6.17
N GLY A 172 -2.37 7.46 -5.76
CA GLY A 172 -3.53 6.97 -6.52
C GLY A 172 -4.02 5.61 -6.08
N LEU A 173 -3.24 4.58 -6.39
CA LEU A 173 -3.55 3.20 -6.05
C LEU A 173 -2.29 2.49 -5.58
N PHE A 174 -2.42 1.76 -4.49
CA PHE A 174 -1.55 0.66 -4.10
C PHE A 174 -2.34 -0.63 -4.37
N PRO A 175 -1.91 -1.49 -5.31
CA PRO A 175 -2.75 -2.55 -5.85
C PRO A 175 -2.93 -3.75 -4.91
N GLY A 176 -2.04 -3.94 -3.93
CA GLY A 176 -2.09 -5.05 -2.99
C GLY A 176 -0.80 -5.86 -2.97
N THR A 177 -0.91 -7.19 -3.00
CA THR A 177 0.25 -8.08 -2.96
C THR A 177 1.11 -8.01 -4.21
N ILE A 178 2.42 -8.25 -4.05
CA ILE A 178 3.39 -8.34 -5.16
C ILE A 178 3.15 -9.54 -6.10
N TYR A 179 2.32 -10.51 -5.69
CA TYR A 179 1.99 -11.71 -6.46
C TYR A 179 0.90 -11.48 -7.53
N ASP A 180 0.38 -10.26 -7.64
CA ASP A 180 -0.63 -9.88 -8.63
C ASP A 180 0.01 -9.04 -9.75
N GLU A 181 0.51 -9.70 -10.80
CA GLU A 181 1.36 -9.08 -11.84
C GLU A 181 0.57 -8.36 -12.96
N GLY A 182 -0.75 -8.54 -13.02
CA GLY A 182 -1.62 -8.04 -14.09
C GLY A 182 -2.27 -6.68 -13.81
N LEU A 183 -1.50 -5.62 -13.60
CA LEU A 183 -2.05 -4.29 -13.32
C LEU A 183 -2.63 -3.62 -14.57
N SER A 184 -3.87 -3.15 -14.48
CA SER A 184 -4.51 -2.33 -15.52
C SER A 184 -5.20 -1.12 -14.93
N VAL A 185 -5.35 -0.07 -15.74
CA VAL A 185 -6.11 1.13 -15.35
C VAL A 185 -7.59 0.80 -15.30
N SER A 186 -8.08 0.47 -14.11
CA SER A 186 -9.50 0.17 -13.87
C SER A 186 -10.36 1.43 -13.90
N LEU A 187 -11.64 1.26 -14.26
CA LEU A 187 -12.65 2.33 -14.16
C LEU A 187 -12.73 2.90 -12.74
N LYS A 188 -12.58 2.03 -11.72
CA LYS A 188 -12.57 2.40 -10.30
C LYS A 188 -11.45 3.42 -9.99
N LEU A 189 -10.24 3.17 -10.50
CA LEU A 189 -9.13 4.10 -10.35
C LEU A 189 -9.37 5.43 -11.07
N VAL A 190 -9.91 5.38 -12.30
CA VAL A 190 -10.26 6.61 -13.05
C VAL A 190 -11.28 7.44 -12.28
N LEU A 191 -12.37 6.82 -11.80
CA LEU A 191 -13.40 7.49 -11.01
C LEU A 191 -12.83 8.11 -9.73
N TYR A 192 -12.00 7.37 -9.00
CA TYR A 192 -11.31 7.86 -7.82
C TYR A 192 -10.46 9.11 -8.13
N ARG A 193 -9.72 9.08 -9.24
CA ARG A 193 -8.88 10.20 -9.67
C ARG A 193 -9.69 11.39 -10.16
N SER A 194 -10.81 11.17 -10.86
CA SER A 194 -11.75 12.22 -11.25
C SER A 194 -12.32 12.95 -10.04
N VAL A 195 -12.76 12.21 -9.00
CA VAL A 195 -13.26 12.81 -7.74
C VAL A 195 -12.19 13.66 -7.08
N ASN A 196 -10.96 13.15 -6.98
CA ASN A 196 -9.84 13.93 -6.42
C ASN A 196 -9.57 15.20 -7.23
N LEU A 197 -9.48 15.10 -8.55
CA LEU A 197 -9.25 16.26 -9.41
C LEU A 197 -10.32 17.34 -9.23
N ILE A 198 -11.59 16.95 -9.23
CA ILE A 198 -12.72 17.88 -9.01
C ILE A 198 -12.59 18.55 -7.64
N PHE A 199 -12.32 17.77 -6.59
CA PHE A 199 -12.16 18.28 -5.23
C PHE A 199 -11.00 19.28 -5.12
N PHE A 200 -9.78 18.86 -5.49
CA PHE A 200 -8.59 19.70 -5.34
C PHE A 200 -8.64 20.93 -6.26
N LEU A 201 -9.15 20.81 -7.50
CA LEU A 201 -9.30 21.96 -8.39
C LEU A 201 -10.32 22.96 -7.85
N THR A 202 -11.45 22.49 -7.31
CA THR A 202 -12.46 23.35 -6.68
C THR A 202 -11.90 24.10 -5.47
N VAL A 203 -11.22 23.37 -4.58
CA VAL A 203 -10.56 23.97 -3.40
C VAL A 203 -9.50 24.98 -3.82
N PHE A 204 -8.69 24.66 -4.83
CA PHE A 204 -7.69 25.57 -5.37
C PHE A 204 -8.30 26.86 -5.89
N LEU A 205 -9.31 26.78 -6.76
CA LEU A 205 -9.94 27.96 -7.36
C LEU A 205 -10.60 28.86 -6.32
N LEU A 206 -11.34 28.26 -5.37
CA LEU A 206 -12.01 29.00 -4.30
C LEU A 206 -11.02 29.64 -3.32
N LEU A 207 -10.03 28.88 -2.84
CA LEU A 207 -9.00 29.43 -1.95
C LEU A 207 -8.19 30.51 -2.63
N PHE A 208 -7.84 30.31 -3.89
CA PHE A 208 -7.09 31.32 -4.64
C PHE A 208 -7.92 32.61 -4.76
N LYS A 209 -9.20 32.52 -5.14
CA LYS A 209 -10.10 33.68 -5.20
C LYS A 209 -10.20 34.42 -3.87
N PHE A 210 -10.47 33.72 -2.77
CA PHE A 210 -10.72 34.37 -1.48
C PHE A 210 -9.45 34.82 -0.77
N HIS A 211 -8.35 34.07 -0.86
CA HIS A 211 -7.08 34.45 -0.24
C HIS A 211 -6.45 35.66 -0.94
N PHE A 212 -6.41 35.64 -2.27
CA PHE A 212 -5.57 36.53 -3.05
C PHE A 212 -6.33 37.67 -3.73
N ARG A 213 -7.45 37.35 -4.40
CA ARG A 213 -8.22 38.33 -5.19
C ARG A 213 -9.15 39.17 -4.31
N ASN A 214 -9.99 38.51 -3.53
CA ASN A 214 -10.96 39.19 -2.66
C ASN A 214 -10.37 39.56 -1.30
N ARG A 215 -9.32 38.83 -0.85
CA ARG A 215 -8.70 38.96 0.48
C ARG A 215 -9.72 38.81 1.63
N ASP A 216 -10.69 37.93 1.44
CA ASP A 216 -11.77 37.63 2.38
C ASP A 216 -11.36 36.47 3.31
N ASN A 217 -10.90 36.81 4.52
CA ASN A 217 -10.43 35.83 5.49
C ASN A 217 -11.55 34.90 5.99
N PHE A 218 -12.80 35.39 6.07
CA PHE A 218 -13.92 34.61 6.54
C PHE A 218 -14.26 33.50 5.53
N LYS A 219 -14.45 33.85 4.26
CA LYS A 219 -14.72 32.86 3.21
C LYS A 219 -13.54 31.91 3.00
N LYS A 220 -12.30 32.41 3.08
CA LYS A 220 -11.10 31.55 3.06
C LYS A 220 -11.14 30.48 4.15
N ASN A 221 -11.43 30.86 5.40
CA ASN A 221 -11.50 29.91 6.52
C ASN A 221 -12.66 28.92 6.34
N ILE A 222 -13.81 29.36 5.82
CA ILE A 222 -14.92 28.46 5.45
C ILE A 222 -14.47 27.41 4.44
N VAL A 223 -13.75 27.82 3.37
CA VAL A 223 -13.29 26.86 2.36
C VAL A 223 -12.35 25.83 2.97
N ILE A 224 -11.40 26.24 3.82
CA ILE A 224 -10.49 25.31 4.52
C ILE A 224 -11.29 24.33 5.40
N ALA A 225 -12.18 24.85 6.25
CA ALA A 225 -13.00 24.01 7.13
C ALA A 225 -13.88 23.03 6.32
N SER A 226 -14.56 23.51 5.29
CA SER A 226 -15.39 22.68 4.41
C SER A 226 -14.57 21.63 3.67
N SER A 227 -13.34 21.94 3.25
CA SER A 227 -12.47 20.95 2.58
C SER A 227 -12.07 19.82 3.50
N LEU A 228 -11.78 20.12 4.78
CA LEU A 228 -11.46 19.10 5.78
C LEU A 228 -12.69 18.25 6.10
N ILE A 229 -13.85 18.86 6.28
CA ILE A 229 -15.12 18.15 6.52
C ILE A 229 -15.46 17.24 5.33
N LEU A 230 -15.36 17.75 4.10
CA LEU A 230 -15.64 16.97 2.89
C LEU A 230 -14.64 15.80 2.73
N ALA A 231 -13.37 15.99 3.07
CA ALA A 231 -12.39 14.90 3.07
C ALA A 231 -12.74 13.81 4.10
N LEU A 232 -13.16 14.19 5.31
CA LEU A 232 -13.60 13.23 6.35
C LEU A 232 -14.89 12.49 5.95
N ILE A 233 -15.84 13.20 5.35
CA ILE A 233 -17.04 12.61 4.77
C ILE A 233 -16.65 11.61 3.67
N PHE A 234 -15.74 12.00 2.77
CA PHE A 234 -15.26 11.13 1.68
C PHE A 234 -14.64 9.83 2.21
N ILE A 235 -13.79 9.90 3.24
CA ILE A 235 -13.22 8.72 3.90
C ILE A 235 -14.35 7.82 4.46
N SER A 236 -15.35 8.41 5.10
CA SER A 236 -16.48 7.66 5.69
C SER A 236 -17.38 7.00 4.65
N ILE A 237 -17.58 7.63 3.48
CA ILE A 237 -18.39 7.06 2.39
C ILE A 237 -17.58 6.17 1.44
N SER A 238 -16.25 6.22 1.52
CA SER A 238 -15.35 5.47 0.63
C SER A 238 -15.68 3.97 0.52
N PRO A 239 -16.13 3.26 1.58
CA PRO A 239 -16.49 1.85 1.44
C PRO A 239 -17.71 1.62 0.57
N PHE A 240 -18.70 2.53 0.62
CA PHE A 240 -19.92 2.44 -0.18
C PHE A 240 -19.68 2.73 -1.66
N LEU A 241 -18.64 3.54 -1.96
CA LEU A 241 -18.15 3.79 -3.32
C LEU A 241 -17.21 2.68 -3.81
N GLY A 242 -16.89 1.72 -2.94
CA GLY A 242 -15.96 0.63 -3.18
C GLY A 242 -14.49 1.03 -3.07
N PHE A 243 -14.13 2.28 -2.73
CA PHE A 243 -12.71 2.69 -2.62
C PHE A 243 -12.00 2.13 -1.38
N SER A 244 -12.75 1.53 -0.47
CA SER A 244 -12.22 0.77 0.66
C SER A 244 -13.11 -0.45 0.92
N THR A 245 -12.58 -1.45 1.57
CA THR A 245 -13.29 -2.63 2.04
C THR A 245 -13.16 -2.72 3.54
N THR A 246 -14.28 -2.54 4.24
CA THR A 246 -14.43 -2.78 5.67
C THR A 246 -14.92 -4.19 5.95
N LYS A 247 -14.80 -4.64 7.20
CA LYS A 247 -15.41 -5.91 7.63
C LYS A 247 -16.91 -5.95 7.34
N SER A 248 -17.64 -4.88 7.69
CA SER A 248 -19.09 -4.81 7.45
C SER A 248 -19.45 -4.92 5.97
N SER A 249 -18.66 -4.32 5.07
CA SER A 249 -18.88 -4.49 3.63
C SER A 249 -18.59 -5.92 3.14
N LEU A 250 -17.59 -6.61 3.72
CA LEU A 250 -17.35 -8.02 3.41
C LEU A 250 -18.48 -8.90 3.93
N GLU A 251 -18.95 -8.72 5.16
CA GLU A 251 -20.07 -9.50 5.72
C GLU A 251 -21.37 -9.29 4.93
N LYS A 252 -21.56 -8.11 4.34
CA LYS A 252 -22.70 -7.83 3.46
C LYS A 252 -22.59 -8.57 2.12
N HIS A 253 -21.38 -8.67 1.57
CA HIS A 253 -21.13 -9.35 0.29
C HIS A 253 -21.11 -10.89 0.48
N LEU A 254 -20.36 -11.37 1.47
CA LEU A 254 -20.31 -12.76 1.94
C LEU A 254 -21.45 -12.99 2.93
N ASN A 255 -22.67 -13.01 2.37
CA ASN A 255 -23.93 -12.91 3.10
C ASN A 255 -24.33 -14.17 3.89
N LYS A 256 -23.55 -15.26 3.83
CA LYS A 256 -23.75 -16.46 4.64
C LYS A 256 -22.65 -16.62 5.68
N ARG A 257 -22.97 -17.30 6.79
CA ARG A 257 -21.98 -17.63 7.82
C ARG A 257 -22.24 -18.97 8.50
N VAL A 258 -21.16 -19.65 8.86
CA VAL A 258 -21.15 -20.81 9.76
C VAL A 258 -20.35 -20.43 11.01
N VAL A 259 -20.84 -20.84 12.18
CA VAL A 259 -20.18 -20.60 13.46
C VAL A 259 -19.85 -21.94 14.10
N THR A 260 -18.58 -22.13 14.46
CA THR A 260 -18.07 -23.35 15.11
C THR A 260 -17.53 -23.03 16.50
N GLU A 261 -16.80 -23.94 17.15
CA GLU A 261 -16.13 -23.64 18.42
C GLU A 261 -15.09 -22.52 18.25
N HIS A 262 -14.23 -22.61 17.23
CA HIS A 262 -13.08 -21.72 17.06
C HIS A 262 -13.23 -20.70 15.94
N PHE A 263 -14.23 -20.82 15.05
CA PHE A 263 -14.35 -19.96 13.87
C PHE A 263 -15.71 -19.29 13.71
N ILE A 264 -15.68 -18.16 13.00
CA ILE A 264 -16.80 -17.58 12.27
C ILE A 264 -16.40 -17.56 10.80
N ILE A 265 -17.03 -18.39 9.98
CA ILE A 265 -16.70 -18.56 8.56
C ILE A 265 -17.73 -17.79 7.74
N HIS A 266 -17.31 -16.77 7.01
CA HIS A 266 -18.11 -15.96 6.11
C HIS A 266 -17.91 -16.41 4.67
N TYR A 267 -19.00 -16.57 3.92
CA TYR A 267 -18.95 -17.07 2.54
C TYR A 267 -20.13 -16.56 1.70
N PRO A 268 -20.03 -16.56 0.36
CA PRO A 268 -21.10 -16.13 -0.51
C PRO A 268 -22.14 -17.26 -0.68
N GLY A 269 -23.40 -16.90 -0.91
CA GLY A 269 -24.51 -17.87 -1.00
C GLY A 269 -24.41 -18.85 -2.17
N GLU A 270 -23.51 -18.59 -3.11
CA GLU A 270 -23.18 -19.39 -4.29
C GLU A 270 -22.36 -20.65 -3.97
N ILE A 271 -21.73 -20.73 -2.79
CA ILE A 271 -21.02 -21.95 -2.35
C ILE A 271 -22.02 -22.99 -1.86
N GLU A 272 -21.88 -24.22 -2.35
CA GLU A 272 -22.78 -25.32 -2.01
C GLU A 272 -22.70 -25.71 -0.52
N GLU A 273 -23.82 -26.18 0.02
CA GLU A 273 -23.89 -26.55 1.44
C GLU A 273 -22.98 -27.76 1.79
N SER A 274 -22.78 -28.68 0.85
CA SER A 274 -21.84 -29.80 0.96
C SER A 274 -20.39 -29.30 1.04
N GLU A 275 -20.03 -28.37 0.16
CA GLU A 275 -18.69 -27.77 0.07
C GLU A 275 -18.35 -27.00 1.35
N ILE A 276 -19.25 -26.13 1.84
CA ILE A 276 -19.00 -25.38 3.07
C ILE A 276 -18.91 -26.29 4.31
N LYS A 277 -19.64 -27.42 4.35
CA LYS A 277 -19.50 -28.43 5.42
C LYS A 277 -18.09 -29.01 5.45
N ILE A 278 -17.55 -29.36 4.28
CA ILE A 278 -16.17 -29.85 4.16
C ILE A 278 -15.19 -28.78 4.62
N ILE A 279 -15.30 -27.56 4.09
CA ILE A 279 -14.44 -26.43 4.47
C ILE A 279 -14.47 -26.20 5.99
N THR A 280 -15.66 -26.25 6.60
CA THR A 280 -15.84 -26.09 8.06
C THR A 280 -15.11 -27.18 8.85
N LEU A 281 -15.16 -28.44 8.40
CA LEU A 281 -14.43 -29.54 9.04
C LEU A 281 -12.91 -29.35 8.95
N TYR A 282 -12.40 -28.88 7.81
CA TYR A 282 -10.99 -28.57 7.64
C TYR A 282 -10.51 -27.46 8.59
N HIS A 283 -11.32 -26.42 8.82
CA HIS A 283 -10.97 -25.35 9.76
C HIS A 283 -10.75 -25.91 11.19
N GLU A 284 -11.70 -26.69 11.70
CA GLU A 284 -11.60 -27.27 13.04
C GLU A 284 -10.50 -28.34 13.14
N TYR A 285 -10.31 -29.15 12.10
CA TYR A 285 -9.23 -30.13 12.04
C TYR A 285 -7.85 -29.47 12.10
N TYR A 286 -7.59 -28.49 11.23
CA TYR A 286 -6.32 -27.77 11.19
C TYR A 286 -6.08 -26.97 12.47
N TYR A 287 -7.11 -26.31 13.02
CA TYR A 287 -6.99 -25.65 14.31
C TYR A 287 -6.60 -26.63 15.43
N SER A 288 -7.27 -27.79 15.52
CA SER A 288 -6.97 -28.80 16.54
C SER A 288 -5.53 -29.31 16.42
N ARG A 289 -5.08 -29.60 15.20
CA ARG A 289 -3.72 -30.05 14.92
C ARG A 289 -2.68 -29.00 15.30
N LEU A 290 -2.85 -27.76 14.84
CA LEU A 290 -1.91 -26.67 15.07
C LEU A 290 -1.90 -26.20 16.53
N SER A 291 -3.06 -26.20 17.20
CA SER A 291 -3.15 -25.88 18.64
C SER A 291 -2.35 -26.87 19.49
N LYS A 292 -2.36 -28.16 19.11
CA LYS A 292 -1.51 -29.19 19.73
C LYS A 292 -0.04 -28.98 19.36
N TYR A 293 0.28 -28.78 18.08
CA TYR A 293 1.65 -28.58 17.59
C TYR A 293 2.34 -27.40 18.27
N PHE A 294 1.68 -26.24 18.30
CA PHE A 294 2.21 -25.04 18.93
C PHE A 294 1.97 -25.01 20.44
N ASN A 295 1.21 -25.94 21.02
CA ASN A 295 0.78 -25.89 22.42
C ASN A 295 0.20 -24.51 22.79
N VAL A 296 -0.83 -24.08 22.04
CA VAL A 296 -1.52 -22.80 22.17
C VAL A 296 -3.02 -23.02 22.01
N LYS A 297 -3.82 -22.29 22.79
CA LYS A 297 -5.25 -22.11 22.55
C LYS A 297 -5.53 -20.64 22.28
N VAL A 298 -6.32 -20.37 21.25
CA VAL A 298 -6.73 -19.00 20.90
C VAL A 298 -8.03 -18.68 21.64
N ASN A 299 -8.02 -17.64 22.47
CA ASN A 299 -9.16 -17.29 23.35
C ASN A 299 -10.28 -16.49 22.63
N LYS A 300 -10.20 -16.34 21.31
CA LYS A 300 -11.17 -15.61 20.48
C LYS A 300 -11.45 -16.43 19.24
N LYS A 301 -12.68 -16.31 18.72
CA LYS A 301 -13.00 -16.92 17.43
C LYS A 301 -12.21 -16.24 16.32
N ILE A 302 -11.73 -17.05 15.39
CA ILE A 302 -11.02 -16.62 14.19
C ILE A 302 -12.07 -16.36 13.12
N GLU A 303 -12.00 -15.21 12.47
CA GLU A 303 -12.88 -14.89 11.35
C GLU A 303 -12.22 -15.34 10.04
N SER A 304 -12.89 -16.22 9.32
CA SER A 304 -12.42 -16.74 8.04
C SER A 304 -13.34 -16.28 6.92
N PHE A 305 -12.80 -15.55 5.95
CA PHE A 305 -13.53 -15.03 4.80
C PHE A 305 -13.18 -15.89 3.59
N ILE A 306 -14.13 -16.73 3.18
CA ILE A 306 -14.01 -17.65 2.04
C ILE A 306 -14.66 -17.01 0.82
N PHE A 307 -13.86 -16.61 -0.16
CA PHE A 307 -14.33 -16.07 -1.43
C PHE A 307 -14.66 -17.19 -2.42
N ASN A 308 -15.55 -16.94 -3.36
CA ASN A 308 -15.93 -17.90 -4.39
C ASN A 308 -14.78 -18.21 -5.36
N ASN A 309 -13.87 -17.25 -5.60
CA ASN A 309 -12.69 -17.43 -6.44
C ASN A 309 -11.66 -16.29 -6.24
N ASN A 310 -10.48 -16.44 -6.87
CA ASN A 310 -9.38 -15.48 -6.81
C ASN A 310 -9.76 -14.08 -7.33
N ASN A 311 -10.60 -13.97 -8.36
CA ASN A 311 -11.02 -12.67 -8.90
C ASN A 311 -11.89 -11.90 -7.89
N GLU A 312 -12.79 -12.59 -7.20
CA GLU A 312 -13.60 -12.00 -6.14
C GLU A 312 -12.74 -11.54 -4.96
N LYS A 313 -11.81 -12.39 -4.50
CA LYS A 313 -10.84 -12.05 -3.45
C LYS A 313 -9.98 -10.86 -3.86
N GLY A 314 -9.42 -10.85 -5.07
CA GLY A 314 -8.64 -9.72 -5.59
C GLY A 314 -9.42 -8.41 -5.61
N ARG A 315 -10.68 -8.44 -6.07
CA ARG A 315 -11.53 -7.23 -6.16
C ARG A 315 -11.95 -6.68 -4.79
N LEU A 316 -12.21 -7.54 -3.81
CA LEU A 316 -12.75 -7.15 -2.51
C LEU A 316 -11.69 -7.01 -1.43
N PHE A 317 -10.63 -7.81 -1.47
CA PHE A 317 -9.56 -7.82 -0.47
C PHE A 317 -8.27 -7.20 -0.98
N GLY A 318 -7.93 -7.39 -2.26
CA GLY A 318 -6.70 -6.86 -2.87
C GLY A 318 -5.56 -7.87 -2.98
N SER A 319 -5.84 -9.16 -2.80
CA SER A 319 -4.94 -10.23 -3.21
C SER A 319 -5.71 -11.22 -4.05
N ALA A 320 -5.37 -11.40 -5.32
CA ALA A 320 -6.04 -12.40 -6.15
C ALA A 320 -5.36 -13.77 -5.95
N ASN A 321 -4.03 -13.79 -6.05
CA ASN A 321 -3.26 -15.02 -6.14
C ASN A 321 -2.72 -15.54 -4.80
N ALA A 322 -2.61 -14.69 -3.78
CA ALA A 322 -2.12 -15.10 -2.46
C ALA A 322 -3.26 -15.11 -1.42
N ASP A 323 -3.28 -16.15 -0.59
CA ASP A 323 -4.08 -16.14 0.62
C ASP A 323 -3.34 -15.40 1.72
N VAL A 324 -4.09 -14.81 2.66
CA VAL A 324 -3.50 -13.92 3.66
C VAL A 324 -4.20 -14.11 5.01
N ALA A 325 -3.40 -14.21 6.05
CA ALA A 325 -3.80 -14.02 7.43
C ALA A 325 -3.41 -12.62 7.92
N LYS A 326 -4.27 -12.04 8.77
CA LYS A 326 -3.99 -10.82 9.53
C LYS A 326 -4.00 -11.16 11.02
N PRO A 327 -2.86 -11.62 11.59
CA PRO A 327 -2.78 -12.13 12.97
C PRO A 327 -3.31 -11.16 14.04
N TRP A 328 -3.09 -9.86 13.87
CA TRP A 328 -3.58 -8.84 14.81
C TRP A 328 -5.10 -8.69 14.82
N LEU A 329 -5.77 -9.02 13.71
CA LEU A 329 -7.23 -9.00 13.57
C LEU A 329 -7.87 -10.37 13.84
N TYR A 330 -7.09 -11.46 13.92
CA TYR A 330 -7.59 -12.85 13.93
C TYR A 330 -8.45 -13.16 12.69
N GLN A 331 -7.98 -12.72 11.52
CA GLN A 331 -8.72 -12.83 10.26
C GLN A 331 -7.93 -13.60 9.19
N ILE A 332 -8.60 -14.46 8.45
CA ILE A 332 -8.07 -15.26 7.34
C ILE A 332 -8.86 -14.96 6.07
N TYR A 333 -8.17 -14.85 4.94
CA TYR A 333 -8.76 -14.52 3.63
C TYR A 333 -8.31 -15.57 2.60
N THR A 334 -9.21 -16.49 2.24
CA THR A 334 -8.93 -17.61 1.32
C THR A 334 -10.04 -17.79 0.30
N THR A 335 -9.91 -18.73 -0.63
CA THR A 335 -10.98 -19.09 -1.57
C THR A 335 -11.46 -20.52 -1.34
N LYS A 336 -12.63 -20.85 -1.89
CA LYS A 336 -13.14 -22.22 -1.87
C LYS A 336 -12.26 -23.23 -2.63
N ASP A 337 -11.39 -22.74 -3.51
CA ASP A 337 -10.47 -23.59 -4.29
C ASP A 337 -9.10 -23.76 -3.60
N SER A 338 -8.79 -22.95 -2.58
CA SER A 338 -7.49 -22.95 -1.90
C SER A 338 -7.51 -23.52 -0.48
N TYR A 339 -8.68 -23.74 0.13
CA TYR A 339 -8.78 -24.16 1.54
C TYR A 339 -8.00 -25.45 1.86
N ASN A 340 -7.87 -26.38 0.92
CA ASN A 340 -7.16 -27.64 1.14
C ASN A 340 -5.64 -27.53 0.94
N LYS A 341 -5.14 -26.37 0.47
CA LYS A 341 -3.72 -26.12 0.19
C LYS A 341 -3.10 -25.15 1.19
N THR A 342 -3.78 -24.05 1.50
CA THR A 342 -3.20 -22.90 2.21
C THR A 342 -3.85 -22.62 3.56
N LEU A 343 -5.08 -23.09 3.80
CA LEU A 343 -5.81 -22.75 5.04
C LEU A 343 -5.03 -23.10 6.31
N GLU A 344 -4.34 -24.24 6.30
CA GLU A 344 -3.55 -24.65 7.45
C GLU A 344 -2.38 -23.69 7.71
N HIS A 345 -1.69 -23.26 6.65
CA HIS A 345 -0.64 -22.24 6.71
C HIS A 345 -1.18 -20.93 7.29
N GLU A 346 -2.35 -20.47 6.81
CA GLU A 346 -2.98 -19.25 7.32
C GLU A 346 -3.42 -19.35 8.79
N ILE A 347 -3.96 -20.51 9.22
CA ILE A 347 -4.30 -20.75 10.62
C ILE A 347 -3.03 -20.75 11.49
N ALA A 348 -1.90 -21.25 10.98
CA ALA A 348 -0.63 -21.23 11.70
C ALA A 348 -0.17 -19.79 12.01
N HIS A 349 -0.34 -18.85 11.07
CA HIS A 349 -0.13 -17.41 11.33
C HIS A 349 -1.06 -16.85 12.42
N ILE A 350 -2.33 -17.28 12.47
CA ILE A 350 -3.25 -16.81 13.51
C ILE A 350 -2.89 -17.38 14.89
N ILE A 351 -2.50 -18.66 14.97
CA ILE A 351 -2.10 -19.28 16.24
C ILE A 351 -0.78 -18.69 16.74
N SER A 352 0.17 -18.43 15.84
CA SER A 352 1.45 -17.81 16.19
C SER A 352 1.30 -16.40 16.75
N ALA A 353 0.20 -15.71 16.44
CA ALA A 353 -0.17 -14.42 17.07
C ALA A 353 -0.19 -14.46 18.60
N SER A 354 -0.44 -15.62 19.21
CA SER A 354 -0.45 -15.79 20.67
C SER A 354 0.94 -15.71 21.29
N PHE A 355 1.98 -15.91 20.48
CA PHE A 355 3.37 -15.77 20.87
C PHE A 355 4.16 -14.81 19.97
N GLY A 356 3.51 -14.01 19.13
CA GLY A 356 4.16 -12.90 18.42
C GLY A 356 4.35 -11.65 19.28
N THR A 357 5.06 -10.67 18.74
CA THR A 357 5.31 -9.36 19.37
C THR A 357 4.79 -8.21 18.49
N GLY A 358 4.84 -7.00 19.06
CA GLY A 358 4.46 -5.77 18.36
C GLY A 358 2.97 -5.64 18.04
N ILE A 359 2.64 -4.62 17.25
CA ILE A 359 1.25 -4.29 16.88
C ILE A 359 0.63 -5.32 15.93
N PHE A 360 1.44 -6.00 15.13
CA PHE A 360 0.99 -6.99 14.15
C PHE A 360 0.92 -8.41 14.72
N LYS A 361 1.45 -8.66 15.94
CA LYS A 361 1.51 -9.98 16.58
C LYS A 361 2.20 -11.03 15.69
N VAL A 362 3.35 -10.68 15.14
CA VAL A 362 4.16 -11.57 14.30
C VAL A 362 5.56 -11.71 14.91
N ALA A 363 6.50 -12.33 14.20
CA ALA A 363 7.87 -12.48 14.68
C ALA A 363 8.51 -11.12 14.96
N ASP A 364 9.39 -11.09 15.96
CA ASP A 364 10.12 -9.87 16.27
C ASP A 364 10.97 -9.38 15.09
N GLY A 365 11.20 -8.07 15.04
CA GLY A 365 11.83 -7.41 13.88
C GLY A 365 11.06 -7.52 12.57
N LEU A 366 9.80 -8.01 12.57
CA LEU A 366 9.02 -8.34 11.36
C LEU A 366 9.78 -9.31 10.43
N ASN A 367 10.50 -10.27 11.01
CA ASN A 367 11.36 -11.19 10.27
C ASN A 367 10.54 -12.12 9.35
N PRO A 368 10.55 -11.93 8.02
CA PRO A 368 9.72 -12.71 7.09
C PRO A 368 10.06 -14.20 7.12
N SER A 369 11.34 -14.57 7.31
CA SER A 369 11.78 -15.96 7.39
C SER A 369 11.22 -16.67 8.62
N LEU A 370 11.12 -15.98 9.75
CA LEU A 370 10.44 -16.56 10.93
C LEU A 370 8.94 -16.60 10.77
N ILE A 371 8.33 -15.55 10.19
CA ILE A 371 6.88 -15.48 10.00
C ILE A 371 6.42 -16.63 9.10
N GLU A 372 7.00 -16.74 7.91
CA GLU A 372 6.65 -17.78 6.94
C GLU A 372 7.19 -19.14 7.37
N GLY A 373 8.42 -19.21 7.89
CA GLY A 373 9.02 -20.45 8.35
C GLY A 373 8.23 -21.10 9.48
N THR A 374 7.67 -20.32 10.41
CA THR A 374 6.80 -20.84 11.48
C THR A 374 5.51 -21.41 10.92
N ALA A 375 4.89 -20.74 9.94
CA ALA A 375 3.66 -21.22 9.33
C ALA A 375 3.90 -22.52 8.56
N VAL A 376 4.95 -22.57 7.73
CA VAL A 376 5.36 -23.78 7.01
C VAL A 376 5.76 -24.90 7.98
N ALA A 377 6.38 -24.63 9.13
CA ALA A 377 6.66 -25.67 10.11
C ALA A 377 5.38 -26.29 10.70
N GLY A 378 4.31 -25.50 10.88
CA GLY A 378 3.00 -25.98 11.31
C GLY A 378 2.22 -26.75 10.23
N SER A 379 2.44 -26.39 8.95
CA SER A 379 1.93 -27.08 7.77
C SER A 379 3.09 -27.61 6.90
N PRO A 380 3.80 -28.67 7.33
CA PRO A 380 5.14 -29.04 6.84
C PRO A 380 5.13 -29.75 5.47
N TYR A 381 4.39 -29.19 4.52
CA TYR A 381 4.29 -29.64 3.14
C TYR A 381 4.45 -28.45 2.20
N TYR A 382 5.16 -28.67 1.11
CA TYR A 382 5.28 -27.74 -0.01
C TYR A 382 4.97 -28.49 -1.30
N ASP A 383 3.97 -28.03 -2.04
CA ASP A 383 3.48 -28.68 -3.27
C ASP A 383 3.21 -30.19 -3.10
N GLY A 384 2.62 -30.58 -1.97
CA GLY A 384 2.28 -31.97 -1.63
C GLY A 384 3.43 -32.82 -1.09
N HIS A 385 4.66 -32.28 -1.01
CA HIS A 385 5.84 -32.99 -0.52
C HIS A 385 6.26 -32.52 0.87
N PRO A 386 6.77 -33.40 1.76
CA PRO A 386 7.29 -32.99 3.06
C PRO A 386 8.37 -31.92 2.95
N ILE A 387 8.33 -30.92 3.83
CA ILE A 387 9.22 -29.75 3.73
C ILE A 387 10.71 -30.11 3.80
N ASP A 388 11.07 -31.06 4.67
CA ASP A 388 12.46 -31.51 4.85
C ASP A 388 12.98 -32.25 3.61
N TYR A 389 12.11 -32.98 2.91
CA TYR A 389 12.43 -33.62 1.64
C TYR A 389 12.70 -32.56 0.56
N MET A 390 11.85 -31.54 0.46
CA MET A 390 12.03 -30.44 -0.51
C MET A 390 13.32 -29.65 -0.24
N ALA A 391 13.66 -29.44 1.04
CA ALA A 391 14.92 -28.80 1.42
C ALA A 391 16.14 -29.66 1.06
N SER A 392 16.11 -30.97 1.32
CA SER A 392 17.17 -31.91 0.92
C SER A 392 17.35 -31.92 -0.60
N LEU A 393 16.24 -32.02 -1.35
CA LEU A 393 16.25 -32.02 -2.81
C LEU A 393 16.87 -30.74 -3.37
N ALA A 394 16.50 -29.58 -2.84
CA ALA A 394 17.08 -28.30 -3.24
C ALA A 394 18.59 -28.25 -2.95
N LEU A 395 19.01 -28.71 -1.77
CA LEU A 395 20.41 -28.73 -1.34
C LEU A 395 21.27 -29.64 -2.24
N GLU A 396 20.79 -30.85 -2.52
CA GLU A 396 21.46 -31.86 -3.35
C GLU A 396 21.62 -31.39 -4.81
N ASN A 397 20.68 -30.59 -5.31
CA ASN A 397 20.74 -30.00 -6.65
C ASN A 397 21.48 -28.66 -6.70
N GLY A 398 22.19 -28.28 -5.64
CA GLY A 398 23.07 -27.11 -5.62
C GLY A 398 22.40 -25.77 -5.32
N TYR A 399 21.11 -25.75 -4.98
CA TYR A 399 20.38 -24.54 -4.55
C TYR A 399 20.68 -24.20 -3.09
N LYS A 400 21.94 -23.93 -2.76
CA LYS A 400 22.40 -23.67 -1.38
C LYS A 400 22.06 -22.25 -0.94
N ILE A 401 21.32 -22.12 0.16
CA ILE A 401 21.04 -20.83 0.81
C ILE A 401 21.80 -20.73 2.13
N ASN A 402 22.41 -19.57 2.39
CA ASN A 402 22.99 -19.29 3.70
C ASN A 402 21.85 -18.98 4.69
N ILE A 403 21.60 -19.90 5.63
CA ILE A 403 20.51 -19.80 6.61
C ILE A 403 20.64 -18.55 7.50
N SER A 404 21.84 -18.22 7.95
CA SER A 404 22.06 -17.02 8.77
C SER A 404 21.67 -15.73 8.03
N ASN A 405 21.96 -15.66 6.73
CA ASN A 405 21.53 -14.54 5.90
C ASN A 405 20.03 -14.58 5.61
N LEU A 406 19.44 -15.77 5.40
CA LEU A 406 18.01 -15.92 5.13
C LEU A 406 17.18 -15.34 6.29
N PHE A 407 17.58 -15.57 7.53
CA PHE A 407 16.91 -15.06 8.72
C PHE A 407 17.30 -13.63 9.11
N ASN A 408 18.04 -12.90 8.26
CA ASN A 408 18.45 -11.52 8.55
C ASN A 408 17.65 -10.50 7.72
N GLY A 409 16.97 -9.57 8.40
CA GLY A 409 16.26 -8.45 7.78
C GLY A 409 15.25 -8.88 6.71
N VAL A 410 15.39 -8.34 5.50
CA VAL A 410 14.49 -8.57 4.36
C VAL A 410 15.04 -9.55 3.32
N SER A 411 16.12 -10.27 3.63
CA SER A 411 16.82 -11.16 2.69
C SER A 411 15.95 -12.31 2.15
N PHE A 412 14.86 -12.66 2.84
CA PHE A 412 13.82 -13.57 2.36
C PHE A 412 13.31 -13.22 0.96
N PHE A 413 13.16 -11.92 0.66
CA PHE A 413 12.70 -11.42 -0.65
C PHE A 413 13.81 -11.28 -1.69
N GLY A 414 15.08 -11.46 -1.29
CA GLY A 414 16.23 -11.38 -2.20
C GLY A 414 16.57 -12.70 -2.90
N GLN A 415 15.85 -13.77 -2.60
CA GLN A 415 16.03 -15.12 -3.17
C GLN A 415 14.79 -15.52 -3.98
N THR A 416 14.88 -16.63 -4.71
CA THR A 416 13.70 -17.25 -5.32
C THR A 416 12.67 -17.58 -4.24
N SER A 417 11.46 -17.04 -4.36
CA SER A 417 10.40 -17.13 -3.34
C SER A 417 10.25 -18.54 -2.80
N SER A 418 10.07 -19.54 -3.67
CA SER A 418 9.89 -20.95 -3.28
C SER A 418 11.01 -21.49 -2.37
N LEU A 419 12.27 -21.18 -2.68
CA LEU A 419 13.41 -21.64 -1.88
C LEU A 419 13.42 -21.01 -0.49
N SER A 420 13.06 -19.72 -0.38
CA SER A 420 12.95 -19.05 0.92
C SER A 420 11.94 -19.73 1.84
N TYR A 421 10.74 -20.06 1.34
CA TYR A 421 9.73 -20.80 2.10
C TYR A 421 10.22 -22.20 2.49
N ILE A 422 10.84 -22.93 1.56
CA ILE A 422 11.34 -24.29 1.78
C ILE A 422 12.38 -24.34 2.90
N TYR A 423 13.44 -23.53 2.78
CA TYR A 423 14.52 -23.52 3.76
C TYR A 423 14.09 -22.94 5.11
N ALA A 424 13.31 -21.85 5.12
CA ALA A 424 12.82 -21.26 6.36
C ALA A 424 11.88 -22.20 7.11
N GLY A 425 10.99 -22.90 6.39
CA GLY A 425 10.07 -23.88 6.93
C GLY A 425 10.77 -25.09 7.53
N SER A 426 11.67 -25.73 6.76
CA SER A 426 12.44 -26.89 7.24
C SER A 426 13.32 -26.51 8.44
N PHE A 427 13.99 -25.35 8.41
CA PHE A 427 14.80 -24.90 9.55
C PHE A 427 13.96 -24.59 10.80
N SER A 428 12.81 -23.93 10.65
CA SER A 428 11.90 -23.65 11.77
C SER A 428 11.35 -24.94 12.38
N LYS A 429 10.98 -25.90 11.53
CA LYS A 429 10.56 -27.25 11.95
C LYS A 429 11.69 -27.96 12.71
N TYR A 430 12.91 -27.94 12.20
CA TYR A 430 14.09 -28.48 12.88
C TYR A 430 14.27 -27.88 14.28
N LEU A 431 14.12 -26.56 14.42
CA LEU A 431 14.23 -25.90 15.72
C LEU A 431 13.15 -26.36 16.70
N ILE A 432 11.90 -26.48 16.25
CA ILE A 432 10.80 -26.95 17.09
C ILE A 432 11.01 -28.41 17.51
N ASP A 433 11.37 -29.28 16.56
CA ASP A 433 11.53 -30.72 16.79
C ASP A 433 12.70 -31.03 17.74
N ASN A 434 13.80 -30.27 17.66
CA ASN A 434 15.02 -30.55 18.44
C ASN A 434 15.12 -29.76 19.75
N TYR A 435 14.57 -28.54 19.81
CA TYR A 435 14.69 -27.67 20.98
C TYR A 435 13.37 -27.46 21.73
N GLY A 436 12.26 -27.93 21.16
CA GLY A 436 10.93 -27.87 21.75
C GLY A 436 10.24 -26.52 21.53
N ILE A 437 8.91 -26.57 21.47
CA ILE A 437 8.08 -25.40 21.16
C ILE A 437 8.24 -24.23 22.14
N SER A 438 8.52 -24.51 23.42
CA SER A 438 8.70 -23.46 24.43
C SER A 438 9.90 -22.55 24.14
N LYS A 439 11.04 -23.13 23.71
CA LYS A 439 12.22 -22.34 23.33
C LYS A 439 12.01 -21.64 21.99
N PHE A 440 11.36 -22.30 21.04
CA PHE A 440 11.03 -21.68 19.75
C PHE A 440 10.15 -20.43 19.92
N LYS A 441 9.15 -20.47 20.80
CA LYS A 441 8.32 -19.30 21.12
C LYS A 441 9.10 -18.13 21.71
N LEU A 442 10.16 -18.38 22.46
CA LEU A 442 11.04 -17.32 22.97
C LEU A 442 11.84 -16.73 21.80
N PHE A 443 12.43 -17.58 20.96
CA PHE A 443 13.14 -17.16 19.76
C PHE A 443 12.25 -16.33 18.80
N TYR A 444 10.98 -16.70 18.63
CA TYR A 444 10.03 -15.96 17.80
C TYR A 444 9.75 -14.54 18.33
N LYS A 445 9.93 -14.30 19.63
CA LYS A 445 9.66 -13.02 20.30
C LYS A 445 10.89 -12.14 20.50
N ASP A 446 12.07 -12.70 20.39
CA ASP A 446 13.33 -12.08 20.83
C ASP A 446 14.44 -12.54 19.89
N THR A 447 14.47 -11.92 18.70
CA THR A 447 15.48 -12.15 17.65
C THR A 447 16.53 -11.07 17.58
#